data_AF-A0A271J0E3-F1
#
_entry.id   AF-A0A271J0E3-F1
#
_cell.length_a   1.000
_cell.length_b   1.000
_cell.length_c   1.000
_cell.angle_alpha   90.00
_cell.angle_beta   90.00
_cell.angle_gamma   90.00
#
_symmetry.space_group_name_H-M   'P 1'
#
loop_
_entity.id
_entity.type
_entity.pdbx_description
1 polymer ?
#
loop_
_entity_poly.entity_id
_entity_poly.type
_entity_poly.pdbx_seq_one_letter_code
_entity_poly.pdbx_strand_id
1 'polypeptide(L)' 'MTEPGPGERECPSCGFAVPEDAEVCPYCAYEFPVRKASMTLSAWLFVGLMILFAVPLLAWLLGWFG' A
#
# COMPACT_ATOMS: atom_id res chain seq x y z
N MET A 1 7.32 15.49 -28.22
CA MET A 1 7.02 14.46 -27.21
C MET A 1 7.18 15.17 -25.89
N THR A 2 6.07 15.58 -25.27
CA THR A 2 6.09 16.48 -24.11
C THR A 2 6.64 15.71 -22.92
N GLU A 3 7.88 16.01 -22.52
CA GLU A 3 8.47 15.46 -21.31
C GLU A 3 7.67 15.98 -20.09
N PRO A 4 7.22 15.10 -19.16
CA PRO A 4 6.57 15.54 -17.93
C PRO A 4 7.53 16.40 -17.11
N GLY A 5 7.03 17.53 -16.61
CA GLY A 5 7.77 18.35 -15.65
C GLY A 5 7.88 17.68 -14.27
N PRO A 6 8.75 18.18 -13.38
CA PRO A 6 8.84 17.65 -12.02
C PRO A 6 7.48 17.79 -11.29
N GLY A 7 6.96 16.67 -10.76
CA GLY A 7 5.66 16.61 -10.07
C GLY A 7 4.47 16.24 -10.96
N GLU A 8 4.72 15.90 -12.23
CA GLU A 8 3.71 15.50 -13.20
C GLU A 8 3.99 14.05 -13.66
N ARG A 9 2.93 13.25 -13.84
CA ARG A 9 2.98 11.85 -14.32
C ARG A 9 2.10 11.70 -15.56
N GLU A 10 2.40 10.72 -16.41
CA GLU A 10 1.53 10.38 -17.53
C GLU A 10 0.35 9.51 -17.07
N CYS A 11 -0.86 9.87 -17.48
CA CYS A 11 -2.05 9.06 -17.24
C CYS A 11 -1.96 7.75 -18.04
N PRO A 12 -2.05 6.56 -17.41
CA PRO A 12 -1.93 5.28 -18.10
C PRO A 12 -3.12 4.97 -19.02
N SER A 13 -4.23 5.72 -18.89
CA SER A 13 -5.42 5.53 -19.70
C SER A 13 -5.43 6.39 -20.95
N CYS A 14 -5.02 7.66 -20.87
CA CYS A 14 -5.10 8.61 -21.99
C CYS A 14 -3.76 9.17 -22.47
N GLY A 15 -2.67 8.97 -21.71
CA GLY A 15 -1.33 9.43 -22.07
C GLY A 15 -1.06 10.93 -21.86
N PHE A 16 -2.02 11.69 -21.31
CA PHE A 16 -1.79 13.08 -20.94
C PHE A 16 -1.01 13.20 -19.64
N ALA A 17 -0.18 14.23 -19.54
CA ALA A 17 0.51 14.60 -18.31
C ALA A 17 -0.52 15.15 -17.29
N VAL A 18 -0.47 14.64 -16.07
CA VAL A 18 -1.37 14.98 -14.96
C VAL A 18 -0.59 15.07 -13.64
N PRO A 19 -1.12 15.80 -12.64
CA PRO A 19 -0.42 15.96 -11.37
C PRO A 19 -0.21 14.63 -10.66
N GLU A 20 0.93 14.44 -10.00
CA GLU A 20 1.20 13.21 -9.24
C GLU A 20 0.25 12.99 -8.06
N ASP A 21 -0.31 14.08 -7.52
CA ASP A 21 -1.29 14.09 -6.44
C ASP A 21 -2.75 14.03 -6.93
N ALA A 22 -2.99 14.01 -8.24
CA ALA A 22 -4.34 13.91 -8.78
C ALA A 22 -4.94 12.52 -8.45
N GLU A 23 -6.05 12.52 -7.71
CA GLU A 23 -6.82 11.29 -7.44
C GLU A 23 -7.60 10.83 -8.68
N VAL A 24 -7.98 11.76 -9.56
CA VAL A 24 -8.73 11.50 -10.80
C VAL A 24 -8.14 12.31 -11.95
N CYS A 25 -7.96 11.68 -13.11
CA CYS A 25 -7.49 12.35 -14.31
C CYS A 25 -8.54 13.35 -14.85
N PRO A 26 -8.21 14.65 -15.02
CA PRO A 26 -9.16 15.66 -15.48
C PRO A 26 -9.54 15.52 -16.96
N TYR A 27 -8.77 14.75 -17.73
CA TYR A 27 -8.97 14.59 -19.18
C TYR A 27 -9.86 13.40 -19.55
N CYS A 28 -9.75 12.29 -18.82
CA CYS A 28 -10.49 11.06 -19.11
C CYS A 28 -11.27 10.48 -17.92
N ALA A 29 -11.25 11.14 -16.76
CA ALA A 29 -11.90 10.68 -15.53
C ALA A 29 -11.39 9.33 -14.99
N TYR A 30 -10.15 8.94 -15.31
CA TYR A 30 -9.53 7.76 -14.72
C TYR A 30 -9.20 7.96 -13.24
N GLU A 31 -9.66 7.05 -12.37
CA GLU A 31 -9.40 7.06 -10.93
C GLU A 31 -8.05 6.40 -10.62
N PHE A 32 -7.15 7.16 -9.97
CA PHE A 32 -5.86 6.64 -9.55
C PHE A 32 -6.00 5.86 -8.22
N PRO A 33 -5.37 4.68 -8.10
CA PRO A 33 -5.43 3.92 -6.86
C PRO A 33 -4.64 4.65 -5.76
N VAL A 34 -5.35 5.41 -4.93
CA VAL A 34 -4.78 6.02 -3.73
C VAL A 34 -4.36 4.89 -2.81
N ARG A 35 -3.05 4.69 -2.62
CA ARG A 35 -2.54 3.73 -1.64
C ARG A 35 -2.92 4.23 -0.25
N LYS A 36 -4.09 3.79 0.23
CA LYS A 36 -4.56 4.10 1.58
C LYS A 36 -3.46 3.65 2.55
N ALA A 37 -2.94 4.59 3.33
CA ALA A 37 -1.99 4.31 4.42
C ALA A 37 -2.51 3.21 5.39
N SER A 38 -3.82 2.98 5.37
CA SER A 38 -4.54 1.88 6.03
C SER A 38 -3.96 0.48 5.77
N MET A 39 -3.33 0.22 4.62
CA MET A 39 -2.81 -1.14 4.34
C MET A 39 -1.61 -1.47 5.24
N THR A 40 -0.81 -0.47 5.62
CA THR A 40 0.31 -0.65 6.56
C THR A 40 -0.19 -0.97 7.98
N LEU A 41 -1.28 -0.34 8.43
CA LEU A 41 -1.87 -0.64 9.74
C LEU A 41 -2.42 -2.07 9.81
N SER A 42 -3.10 -2.52 8.74
CA SER A 42 -3.63 -3.87 8.64
C SER A 42 -2.51 -4.92 8.65
N ALA A 43 -1.42 -4.69 7.91
CA ALA A 43 -0.27 -5.59 7.91
C ALA A 43 0.35 -5.76 9.30
N TRP A 44 0.50 -4.67 10.07
CA TRP A 44 1.00 -4.74 11.45
C TRP A 44 0.04 -5.47 12.40
N LEU A 45 -1.27 -5.30 12.24
CA LEU A 45 -2.28 -6.05 13.01
C LEU A 45 -2.19 -7.56 12.76
N PHE A 46 -2.08 -7.99 11.50
CA PHE A 46 -1.94 -9.41 11.16
C PHE A 46 -0.64 -10.01 11.69
N VAL A 47 0.48 -9.29 11.58
CA VAL A 47 1.76 -9.74 12.13
C VAL A 47 1.70 -9.86 13.65
N GLY A 48 1.12 -8.86 14.34
CA GLY A 48 0.94 -8.90 15.80
C GLY A 48 0.06 -10.07 16.24
N LEU A 49 -1.04 -10.34 15.54
CA LEU A 49 -1.93 -11.48 15.81
C LEU A 49 -1.20 -12.81 15.61
N MET A 50 -0.43 -12.96 14.52
CA MET A 50 0.36 -14.17 14.27
C MET A 50 1.39 -14.42 15.35
N ILE A 51 2.12 -13.39 15.79
CA ILE A 51 3.11 -13.49 16.87
C ILE A 51 2.44 -13.85 18.20
N LEU A 52 1.30 -13.22 18.51
CA LEU A 52 0.52 -13.49 19.72
C LEU A 52 0.14 -14.97 19.87
N PHE A 53 -0.19 -15.65 18.77
CA PHE A 53 -0.51 -17.09 18.79
C PHE A 53 0.72 -17.99 18.62
N ALA A 54 1.69 -17.60 17.79
CA ALA A 54 2.87 -18.41 17.49
C ALA A 54 3.85 -18.49 18.66
N VAL A 55 4.06 -17.37 19.39
CA VAL A 55 5.00 -17.31 20.52
C VAL A 55 4.61 -18.23 21.68
N PRO A 56 3.37 -18.23 22.20
CA PRO A 56 3.00 -19.16 23.28
C PRO A 56 3.05 -20.62 22.81
N LEU A 57 2.69 -20.90 21.56
CA LEU A 57 2.77 -22.25 20.98
C LEU A 57 4.22 -22.74 20.85
N LEU A 58 5.13 -21.87 20.39
CA LEU A 58 6.57 -22.13 20.36
C LEU A 58 7.16 -22.29 21.76
N ALA A 59 6.80 -21.43 22.72
CA ALA A 59 7.27 -21.54 24.10
C ALA A 59 6.84 -22.86 24.75
N TRP A 60 5.61 -23.31 24.45
CA TRP A 60 5.09 -24.60 24.91
C TRP A 60 5.81 -25.78 24.22
N LEU A 61 6.03 -25.72 22.90
CA LEU A 61 6.75 -26.76 22.14
C LEU A 61 8.23 -26.86 22.48
N LEU A 62 8.88 -25.73 22.75
CA LEU A 62 10.30 -25.67 23.14
C LEU A 62 10.53 -26.14 24.58
N GLY A 63 9.48 -26.60 25.29
CA GLY A 63 9.60 -27.17 26.62
C GLY A 63 9.91 -26.14 27.70
N TRP A 64 9.72 -24.84 27.44
CA TRP A 64 9.92 -23.80 28.45
C TRP A 64 8.93 -23.93 29.63
N PHE A 65 7.79 -24.58 29.38
CA PHE A 65 6.76 -24.91 30.37
C PHE A 65 6.79 -26.41 30.78
N GLY A 66 7.97 -27.04 30.75
CA GLY A 66 8.21 -28.42 31.20
C GLY A 66 9.14 -28.47 32.41
#